data_AF-A0A8K0RCW1-F1
#
_entry.id   AF-A0A8K0RCW1-F1
#
_cell.length_a   1.000
_cell.length_b   1.000
_cell.length_c   1.000
_cell.angle_alpha   90.00
_cell.angle_beta   90.00
_cell.angle_gamma   90.00
#
_symmetry.space_group_name_H-M   'P 1'
#
loop_
_entity.id
_entity.type
_entity.pdbx_description
1 polymer ?
#
loop_
_entity_poly.entity_id
_entity_poly.type
_entity_poly.pdbx_seq_one_letter_code
_entity_poly.pdbx_strand_id
1 'polypeptide(L)'
;MASYVAFVACKSSLTPLRLFRTRRPLLTLHPTQRSQSTQPPVRQGIHPDELEQLLAEPTWSVESLLPPKTRAPDAPQITSQQLQHLLRLSALPPPESPAQEQKMLDTLAAQLHFVGKIQEVDTTGVEPLRAIRDETAAAEEEQMITVDTLADALKGEKVVGTHYKRIQRDTTPVDAKNAEDWDVLGSAERKAGKYFVVESERPLE
;
A
#
# COMPACT_ATOMS: atom_id res chain seq x y z
N MET A 1 -50.13 -8.08 -6.26
CA MET A 1 -49.00 -8.63 -5.49
C MET A 1 -48.20 -7.45 -4.98
N ALA A 2 -48.45 -7.04 -3.74
CA ALA A 2 -47.82 -5.86 -3.14
C ALA A 2 -46.44 -6.23 -2.59
N SER A 3 -45.41 -5.48 -2.96
CA SER A 3 -44.07 -5.61 -2.39
C SER A 3 -43.76 -4.36 -1.57
N TYR A 4 -43.57 -4.58 -0.27
CA TYR A 4 -43.27 -3.58 0.75
C TYR A 4 -41.86 -3.02 0.56
N VAL A 5 -41.75 -1.69 0.52
CA VAL A 5 -40.50 -0.94 0.66
C VAL A 5 -40.32 -0.63 2.14
N ALA A 6 -39.27 -1.13 2.77
CA ALA A 6 -38.91 -0.80 4.14
C ALA A 6 -37.85 0.32 4.14
N PHE A 7 -38.27 1.54 4.48
CA PHE A 7 -37.38 2.64 4.82
C PHE A 7 -36.92 2.48 6.26
N VAL A 8 -35.63 2.20 6.47
CA VAL A 8 -35.02 2.28 7.80
C VAL A 8 -34.60 3.72 8.04
N ALA A 9 -35.41 4.44 8.83
CA ALA A 9 -35.10 5.78 9.31
C ALA A 9 -34.18 5.68 10.54
N CYS A 10 -32.90 6.02 10.38
CA CYS A 10 -32.00 6.19 11.51
C CYS A 10 -32.11 7.63 12.03
N LYS A 11 -32.73 7.80 13.20
CA LYS A 11 -32.81 9.09 13.90
C LYS A 11 -31.55 9.28 14.74
N SER A 12 -30.61 10.10 14.26
CA SER A 12 -29.46 10.54 15.04
C SER A 12 -29.84 11.76 15.87
N SER A 13 -29.99 11.57 17.18
CA SER A 13 -30.21 12.66 18.14
C SER A 13 -28.90 13.40 18.40
N LEU A 14 -28.81 14.67 17.98
CA LEU A 14 -27.73 15.58 18.35
C LEU A 14 -27.85 15.97 19.83
N THR A 15 -26.85 15.62 20.63
CA THR A 15 -26.65 16.16 21.98
C THR A 15 -25.53 17.21 21.94
N PRO A 16 -25.75 18.43 22.47
CA PRO A 16 -24.69 19.44 22.51
C PRO A 16 -23.74 19.17 23.68
N LEU A 17 -22.45 19.01 23.40
CA LEU A 17 -21.40 19.01 24.42
C LEU A 17 -21.21 20.43 24.97
N ARG A 18 -21.46 20.59 26.26
CA ARG A 18 -21.24 21.82 27.02
C ARG A 18 -19.73 22.01 27.25
N LEU A 19 -19.19 23.12 26.75
CA LEU A 19 -17.86 23.61 27.09
C LEU A 19 -17.80 24.01 28.57
N PHE A 20 -17.18 23.17 29.40
CA PHE A 20 -16.81 23.55 30.77
C PHE A 20 -15.52 24.36 30.74
N ARG A 21 -15.69 25.68 30.83
CA ARG A 21 -14.62 26.66 31.01
C ARG A 21 -14.24 26.71 32.49
N THR A 22 -13.22 25.98 32.91
CA THR A 22 -12.69 26.11 34.28
C THR A 22 -11.79 27.34 34.36
N ARG A 23 -12.26 28.37 35.09
CA ARG A 23 -11.44 29.49 35.54
C ARG A 23 -10.47 28.98 36.62
N ARG A 24 -9.17 29.01 36.35
CA ARG A 24 -8.15 28.84 37.40
C ARG A 24 -7.94 30.18 38.13
N PRO A 25 -7.82 30.17 39.47
CA PRO A 25 -7.53 31.38 40.23
C PRO A 25 -6.08 31.84 40.02
N LEU A 26 -5.91 33.16 39.97
CA LEU A 26 -4.62 33.84 40.00
C LEU A 26 -3.89 33.51 41.31
N LEU A 27 -2.77 32.77 41.20
CA LEU A 27 -1.79 32.67 42.27
C LEU A 27 -0.70 33.71 42.04
N THR A 28 -0.68 34.70 42.93
CA THR A 28 0.35 35.72 43.09
C THR A 28 1.73 35.07 43.25
N LEU A 29 2.61 35.33 42.30
CA LEU A 29 4.02 34.94 42.35
C LEU A 29 4.76 35.81 43.37
N HIS A 30 5.29 35.19 44.43
CA HIS A 30 6.36 35.79 45.23
C HIS A 30 7.67 35.74 44.43
N PRO A 31 8.48 36.81 44.42
CA PRO A 31 9.80 36.77 43.80
C PRO A 31 10.74 35.99 44.72
N THR A 32 10.83 34.68 44.51
CA THR A 32 11.93 33.90 45.07
C THR A 32 13.20 34.33 44.35
N GLN A 33 14.11 34.94 45.12
CA GLN A 33 15.43 35.32 44.67
C GLN A 33 16.10 34.17 43.91
N ARG A 34 16.46 34.49 42.67
CA ARG A 34 17.37 33.73 41.81
C ARG A 34 18.72 33.61 42.51
N SER A 35 18.94 32.49 43.20
CA SER A 35 20.29 31.97 43.41
C SER A 35 20.70 31.24 42.15
N GLN A 36 21.65 31.85 41.43
CA GLN A 36 22.27 31.31 40.24
C GLN A 36 23.09 30.07 40.62
N SER A 37 22.76 28.93 40.02
CA SER A 37 23.74 27.90 39.67
C SER A 37 23.12 27.02 38.59
N THR A 38 23.09 27.54 37.36
CA THR A 38 22.85 26.71 36.18
C THR A 38 24.20 26.13 35.78
N GLN A 39 24.58 25.01 36.38
CA GLN A 39 25.48 24.11 35.68
C GLN A 39 24.66 23.41 34.58
N PRO A 40 25.18 23.29 33.34
CA PRO A 40 24.56 22.43 32.35
C PRO A 40 24.50 21.00 32.94
N PRO A 41 23.46 20.19 32.64
CA PRO A 41 23.50 18.80 33.06
C PRO A 41 24.74 18.16 32.42
N VAL A 42 25.73 17.85 33.25
CA VAL A 42 26.89 17.07 32.86
C VAL A 42 26.31 15.76 32.37
N ARG A 43 26.36 15.52 31.05
CA ARG A 43 26.06 14.21 30.49
C ARG A 43 27.10 13.25 31.05
N GLN A 44 26.79 12.61 32.16
CA GLN A 44 27.57 11.47 32.65
C GLN A 44 27.44 10.42 31.55
N GLY A 45 28.55 10.20 30.82
CA GLY A 45 28.62 9.11 29.87
C GLY A 45 28.40 7.80 30.61
N ILE A 46 27.71 6.86 29.97
CA ILE A 46 27.48 5.52 30.51
C ILE A 46 28.84 4.91 30.88
N HIS A 47 28.99 4.43 32.11
CA HIS A 47 30.26 3.84 32.56
C HIS A 47 30.49 2.53 31.80
N PRO A 48 31.72 2.19 31.38
CA PRO A 48 31.99 0.96 30.62
C PRO A 48 31.44 -0.30 31.31
N ASP A 49 31.53 -0.39 32.63
CA ASP A 49 30.99 -1.53 33.40
C ASP A 49 29.45 -1.65 33.34
N GLU A 50 28.75 -0.52 33.24
CA GLU A 50 27.29 -0.46 33.08
C GLU A 50 26.88 -0.84 31.66
N LEU A 51 27.72 -0.49 30.67
CA LEU A 51 27.54 -0.85 29.27
C LEU A 51 27.79 -2.35 29.05
N GLU A 52 28.79 -2.95 29.71
CA GLU A 52 29.04 -4.40 29.68
C GLU A 52 27.88 -5.18 30.30
N GLN A 53 27.30 -4.71 31.42
CA GLN A 53 26.12 -5.33 32.01
C GLN A 53 24.89 -5.24 31.10
N LEU A 54 24.70 -4.11 30.40
CA LEU A 54 23.61 -3.94 29.43
C LEU A 54 23.77 -4.82 28.18
N LEU A 55 24.99 -5.08 27.74
CA LEU A 55 25.27 -5.93 26.57
C LEU A 55 25.37 -7.42 26.91
N ALA A 56 25.53 -7.77 28.19
CA ALA A 56 25.62 -9.16 28.66
C ALA A 56 24.30 -9.93 28.50
N GLU A 57 23.15 -9.24 28.59
CA GLU A 57 21.82 -9.80 28.39
C GLU A 57 21.18 -9.26 27.10
N PRO A 58 21.48 -9.86 25.92
CA PRO A 58 20.85 -9.45 24.68
C PRO A 58 19.35 -9.79 24.74
N THR A 59 18.51 -8.75 24.76
CA THR A 59 17.05 -8.90 24.87
C THR A 59 16.41 -9.49 23.62
N TRP A 60 17.09 -9.37 22.48
CA TRP A 60 16.72 -9.99 21.22
C TRP A 60 17.96 -10.16 20.33
N SER A 61 18.06 -11.28 19.63
CA SER A 61 19.09 -11.50 18.60
C SER A 61 18.44 -11.41 17.23
N VAL A 62 19.07 -10.67 16.31
CA VAL A 62 18.62 -10.60 14.91
C VAL A 62 18.70 -11.98 14.23
N GLU A 63 19.54 -12.89 14.74
CA GLU A 63 19.65 -14.25 14.24
C GLU A 63 18.34 -15.04 14.36
N SER A 64 17.46 -14.70 15.32
CA SER A 64 16.15 -15.35 15.44
C SER A 64 15.18 -14.99 14.31
N LEU A 65 15.45 -13.92 13.56
CA LEU A 65 14.67 -13.51 12.38
C LEU A 65 15.19 -14.17 11.09
N LEU A 66 16.42 -14.69 11.10
CA LEU A 66 17.00 -15.35 9.95
C LEU A 66 16.39 -16.75 9.78
N PRO A 67 16.17 -17.20 8.53
CA PRO A 67 15.75 -18.57 8.31
C PRO A 67 16.81 -19.54 8.85
N PRO A 68 16.41 -20.62 9.54
CA PRO A 68 17.35 -21.64 10.00
C PRO A 68 18.17 -22.20 8.83
N LYS A 69 19.42 -22.60 9.10
CA LYS A 69 20.33 -23.18 8.10
C LYS A 69 19.77 -24.47 7.47
N THR A 70 18.82 -25.09 8.15
CA THR A 70 17.99 -26.19 7.67
C THR A 70 16.56 -25.67 7.47
N ARG A 71 15.83 -26.25 6.51
CA ARG A 71 14.45 -25.83 6.17
C ARG A 71 13.60 -25.69 7.44
N ALA A 72 13.08 -24.49 7.69
CA ALA A 72 12.22 -24.20 8.84
C ALA A 72 10.96 -25.07 8.79
N PRO A 73 10.57 -25.75 9.88
CA PRO A 73 9.40 -26.63 9.90
C PRO A 73 8.09 -25.86 9.69
N ASP A 74 8.02 -24.58 10.10
CA ASP A 74 6.81 -23.77 10.09
C ASP A 74 6.67 -22.88 8.83
N ALA A 75 7.64 -22.90 7.91
CA ALA A 75 7.54 -22.13 6.68
C ALA A 75 6.50 -22.75 5.74
N PRO A 76 5.62 -21.95 5.10
CA PRO A 76 4.65 -22.46 4.16
C PRO A 76 5.35 -23.24 3.04
N GLN A 77 4.96 -24.50 2.85
CA GLN A 77 5.59 -25.34 1.85
C GLN A 77 5.07 -24.99 0.46
N ILE A 78 5.88 -24.30 -0.33
CA ILE A 78 5.64 -24.11 -1.76
C ILE A 78 5.98 -25.41 -2.50
N THR A 79 5.04 -25.90 -3.31
CA THR A 79 5.26 -27.05 -4.21
C THR A 79 5.89 -26.61 -5.53
N SER A 80 6.55 -27.53 -6.23
CA SER A 80 7.07 -27.29 -7.59
C SER A 80 5.98 -26.76 -8.55
N GLN A 81 4.76 -27.32 -8.48
CA GLN A 81 3.63 -26.85 -9.28
C GLN A 81 3.24 -25.40 -8.96
N GLN A 82 3.29 -25.01 -7.68
CA GLN A 82 3.03 -23.62 -7.28
C GLN A 82 4.13 -22.69 -7.77
N LEU A 83 5.40 -23.10 -7.70
CA LEU A 83 6.50 -22.34 -8.28
C LEU A 83 6.29 -22.11 -9.78
N GLN A 84 5.99 -23.16 -10.54
CA GLN A 84 5.71 -23.05 -11.98
C GLN A 84 4.51 -22.14 -12.27
N HIS A 85 3.47 -22.21 -11.43
CA HIS A 85 2.33 -21.32 -11.53
C HIS A 85 2.71 -19.85 -11.31
N LEU A 86 3.54 -19.56 -10.30
CA LEU A 86 4.04 -18.21 -10.02
C LEU A 86 4.92 -17.66 -11.16
N LEU A 87 5.76 -18.50 -11.75
CA LEU A 87 6.57 -18.12 -12.92
C LEU A 87 5.67 -17.73 -14.09
N ARG A 88 4.60 -18.48 -14.34
CA ARG A 88 3.62 -18.15 -15.37
C ARG A 88 2.90 -16.82 -15.10
N LEU A 89 2.49 -16.57 -13.86
CA LEU A 89 1.85 -15.30 -13.48
C LEU A 89 2.80 -14.11 -13.63
N SER A 90 4.09 -14.33 -13.40
CA SER A 90 5.13 -13.31 -13.52
C SER A 90 5.71 -13.20 -14.93
N ALA A 91 5.16 -13.96 -15.90
CA ALA A 91 5.67 -14.06 -17.26
C ALA A 91 7.18 -14.41 -17.35
N LEU A 92 7.66 -15.23 -16.42
CA LEU A 92 9.04 -15.74 -16.39
C LEU A 92 9.12 -17.14 -17.04
N PRO A 93 10.24 -17.46 -17.71
CA PRO A 93 10.43 -18.79 -18.29
C PRO A 93 10.54 -19.88 -17.21
N PRO A 94 10.23 -21.14 -17.56
CA PRO A 94 10.43 -22.28 -16.66
C PRO A 94 11.92 -22.51 -16.35
N PRO A 95 12.27 -23.14 -15.21
CA PRO A 95 13.66 -23.43 -14.86
C PRO A 95 14.30 -24.41 -15.85
N GLU A 96 15.55 -24.16 -16.20
CA GLU A 96 16.29 -24.98 -17.18
C GLU A 96 16.74 -26.32 -16.58
N SER A 97 16.87 -26.39 -15.25
CA SER A 97 17.34 -27.56 -14.53
C SER A 97 16.66 -27.75 -13.18
N PRO A 98 16.56 -28.99 -12.67
CA PRO A 98 15.99 -29.26 -11.35
C PRO A 98 16.81 -28.63 -10.21
N ALA A 99 18.12 -28.46 -10.40
CA ALA A 99 18.98 -27.79 -9.42
C ALA A 99 18.65 -26.30 -9.30
N GLN A 100 18.35 -25.64 -10.43
CA GLN A 100 17.90 -24.25 -10.44
C GLN A 100 16.53 -24.13 -9.78
N GLU A 101 15.61 -25.04 -10.08
CA GLU A 101 14.28 -25.08 -9.45
C GLU A 101 14.39 -25.20 -7.93
N GLN A 102 15.24 -26.11 -7.42
CA GLN A 102 15.46 -26.26 -5.99
C GLN A 102 16.00 -24.97 -5.35
N LYS A 103 16.98 -24.32 -6.00
CA LYS A 103 17.52 -23.04 -5.52
C LYS A 103 16.44 -21.95 -5.45
N MET A 104 15.51 -21.92 -6.41
CA MET A 104 14.39 -20.99 -6.42
C MET A 104 13.41 -21.29 -5.28
N LEU A 105 13.10 -22.55 -5.03
CA LEU A 105 12.28 -22.98 -3.89
C LEU A 105 12.91 -22.60 -2.56
N ASP A 106 14.21 -22.83 -2.39
CA ASP A 106 14.94 -22.47 -1.17
C ASP A 106 14.93 -20.95 -0.93
N THR A 107 15.10 -20.18 -2.00
CA THR A 107 15.05 -18.70 -1.95
C THR A 107 13.65 -18.22 -1.55
N LEU A 108 12.60 -18.77 -2.15
CA LEU A 108 11.22 -18.42 -1.79
C LEU A 108 10.87 -18.82 -0.35
N ALA A 109 11.34 -19.97 0.12
CA ALA A 109 11.13 -20.40 1.50
C ALA A 109 11.79 -19.43 2.49
N ALA A 110 12.99 -18.95 2.19
CA ALA A 110 13.67 -17.93 3.00
C ALA A 110 12.91 -16.59 3.02
N GLN A 111 12.39 -16.15 1.87
CA GLN A 111 11.57 -14.94 1.77
C GLN A 111 10.26 -15.05 2.56
N LEU A 112 9.57 -16.20 2.45
CA LEU A 112 8.32 -16.45 3.17
C LEU A 112 8.52 -16.55 4.69
N HIS A 113 9.66 -17.10 5.14
CA HIS A 113 10.00 -17.09 6.56
C HIS A 113 10.02 -15.67 7.12
N PHE A 114 10.68 -14.75 6.42
CA PHE A 114 10.74 -13.35 6.81
C PHE A 114 9.35 -12.69 6.83
N VAL A 115 8.52 -12.93 5.82
CA VAL A 115 7.14 -12.43 5.78
C VAL A 115 6.30 -13.01 6.93
N GLY A 116 6.46 -14.29 7.26
CA GLY A 116 5.80 -14.92 8.40
C GLY A 116 6.11 -14.22 9.72
N LYS A 117 7.38 -13.81 9.93
CA LYS A 117 7.77 -13.03 11.12
C LYS A 117 7.14 -11.65 11.19
N ILE A 118 6.87 -11.01 10.06
CA ILE A 118 6.13 -9.74 10.03
C ILE A 118 4.66 -9.97 10.41
N GLN A 119 4.07 -11.08 10.00
CA GLN A 119 2.66 -11.41 10.30
C GLN A 119 2.41 -11.75 11.77
N GLU A 120 3.45 -12.09 12.54
CA GLU A 120 3.35 -12.31 14.00
C GLU A 120 3.06 -11.01 14.78
N VAL A 121 3.22 -9.83 14.17
CA VAL A 121 2.97 -8.54 14.81
C VAL A 121 1.47 -8.25 14.92
N ASP A 122 1.02 -7.88 16.12
CA ASP A 122 -0.36 -7.42 16.34
C ASP A 122 -0.63 -6.12 15.59
N THR A 123 -1.56 -6.19 14.64
CA THR A 123 -2.00 -5.05 13.81
C THR A 123 -3.47 -4.69 14.08
N THR A 124 -4.02 -5.11 15.23
CA THR A 124 -5.41 -4.79 15.60
C THR A 124 -5.66 -3.28 15.67
N GLY A 125 -6.64 -2.80 14.89
CA GLY A 125 -7.03 -1.39 14.85
C GLY A 125 -6.14 -0.48 13.99
N VAL A 126 -5.23 -1.03 13.19
CA VAL A 126 -4.38 -0.27 12.27
C VAL A 126 -4.92 -0.38 10.84
N GLU A 127 -5.17 0.76 10.19
CA GLU A 127 -5.55 0.80 8.77
C GLU A 127 -4.30 0.64 7.86
N PRO A 128 -4.36 -0.17 6.79
CA PRO A 128 -3.23 -0.35 5.89
C PRO A 128 -2.90 0.94 5.12
N LEU A 129 -1.67 1.43 5.26
CA LEU A 129 -1.16 2.54 4.47
C LEU A 129 -1.06 2.12 2.99
N ARG A 130 -1.75 2.83 2.09
CA ARG A 130 -1.82 2.45 0.66
C ARG A 130 -0.69 3.05 -0.16
N ALA A 131 -0.31 4.27 0.17
CA ALA A 131 0.77 5.00 -0.48
C ALA A 131 1.44 5.93 0.54
N ILE A 132 2.70 6.29 0.31
CA ILE A 132 3.36 7.32 1.11
C ILE A 132 2.83 8.67 0.63
N ARG A 133 1.67 9.08 1.14
CA ARG A 133 0.96 10.32 0.82
C ARG A 133 0.28 10.87 2.06
N ASP A 134 -0.17 12.11 1.94
CA ASP A 134 -1.11 12.68 2.88
C ASP A 134 -2.47 11.99 2.70
N GLU A 135 -2.85 11.14 3.66
CA GLU A 135 -4.15 10.44 3.73
C GLU A 135 -5.15 11.22 4.61
N THR A 136 -4.94 12.52 4.83
CA THR A 136 -5.96 13.36 5.48
C THR A 136 -7.20 13.48 4.59
N ALA A 137 -8.37 13.61 5.21
CA ALA A 137 -9.64 13.76 4.49
C ALA A 137 -9.62 14.92 3.47
N ALA A 138 -8.88 16.00 3.75
CA ALA A 138 -8.69 17.11 2.82
C ALA A 138 -7.91 16.69 1.57
N ALA A 139 -6.79 15.98 1.73
CA ALA A 139 -6.00 15.48 0.62
C ALA A 139 -6.74 14.41 -0.21
N GLU A 140 -7.60 13.63 0.43
CA GLU A 140 -8.51 12.70 -0.25
C GLU A 140 -9.56 13.45 -1.08
N GLU A 141 -10.20 14.48 -0.53
CA GLU A 141 -11.19 15.32 -1.23
C GLU A 141 -10.57 16.01 -2.46
N GLU A 142 -9.34 16.53 -2.34
CA GLU A 142 -8.61 17.16 -3.44
C GLU A 142 -8.25 16.17 -4.57
N GLN A 143 -7.90 14.92 -4.22
CA GLN A 143 -7.57 13.87 -5.19
C GLN A 143 -8.81 13.16 -5.77
N MET A 144 -9.98 13.35 -5.16
CA MET A 144 -11.20 12.70 -5.58
C MET A 144 -11.67 13.24 -6.93
N ILE A 145 -11.73 12.36 -7.93
CA ILE A 145 -12.33 12.67 -9.24
C ILE A 145 -13.85 12.74 -9.05
N THR A 146 -14.38 13.95 -8.86
CA THR A 146 -15.82 14.17 -8.67
C THR A 146 -16.59 14.14 -10.00
N VAL A 147 -17.90 13.94 -9.94
CA VAL A 147 -18.78 13.97 -11.12
C VAL A 147 -18.67 15.31 -11.86
N ASP A 148 -18.42 16.40 -11.15
CA ASP A 148 -18.23 17.73 -11.74
C ASP A 148 -16.98 17.77 -12.62
N THR A 149 -15.87 17.15 -12.21
CA THR A 149 -14.66 17.04 -13.04
C THR A 149 -14.90 16.23 -14.32
N LEU A 150 -15.79 15.23 -14.26
CA LEU A 150 -16.15 14.38 -15.39
C LEU A 150 -17.32 14.93 -16.22
N ALA A 151 -17.94 16.04 -15.80
CA ALA A 151 -19.19 16.52 -16.37
C ALA A 151 -19.11 16.74 -17.88
N ASP A 152 -17.99 17.29 -18.37
CA ASP A 152 -17.82 17.56 -19.81
C ASP A 152 -17.66 16.28 -20.63
N ALA A 153 -16.99 15.25 -20.09
CA ALA A 153 -16.92 13.94 -20.73
C ALA A 153 -18.29 13.24 -20.74
N LEU A 154 -19.05 13.33 -19.63
CA LEU A 154 -20.38 12.74 -19.51
C LEU A 154 -21.41 13.42 -20.42
N LYS A 155 -21.30 14.73 -20.68
CA LYS A 155 -22.17 15.44 -21.66
C LYS A 155 -22.01 14.93 -23.08
N GLY A 156 -20.86 14.36 -23.43
CA GLY A 156 -20.61 13.75 -24.74
C GLY A 156 -21.28 12.38 -24.92
N GLU A 157 -21.82 11.78 -23.86
CA GLU A 157 -22.46 10.46 -23.92
C GLU A 157 -23.82 10.55 -24.61
N LYS A 158 -24.10 9.58 -25.49
CA LYS A 158 -25.34 9.48 -26.26
C LYS A 158 -26.09 8.22 -25.83
N VAL A 159 -27.38 8.37 -25.59
CA VAL A 159 -28.26 7.22 -25.31
C VAL A 159 -28.78 6.66 -26.63
N VAL A 160 -28.40 5.42 -26.92
CA VAL A 160 -28.76 4.72 -28.15
C VAL A 160 -29.82 3.64 -27.85
N GLY A 161 -30.79 3.52 -28.75
CA GLY A 161 -31.85 2.50 -28.69
C GLY A 161 -33.19 3.03 -28.14
N THR A 162 -34.28 2.63 -28.80
CA THR A 162 -35.64 3.10 -28.47
C THR A 162 -36.28 2.30 -27.33
N HIS A 163 -36.13 0.97 -27.35
CA HIS A 163 -36.72 0.07 -26.34
C HIS A 163 -35.72 -0.35 -25.25
N TYR A 164 -34.47 -0.61 -25.64
CA TYR A 164 -33.36 -0.92 -24.74
C TYR A 164 -32.32 0.20 -24.82
N LYS A 165 -32.44 1.18 -23.92
CA LYS A 165 -31.54 2.35 -23.86
C LYS A 165 -30.16 1.91 -23.36
N ARG A 166 -29.12 2.21 -24.13
CA ARG A 166 -27.72 1.99 -23.77
C ARG A 166 -26.96 3.31 -23.87
N ILE A 167 -26.15 3.61 -22.87
CA ILE A 167 -25.27 4.78 -22.87
C ILE A 167 -24.02 4.41 -23.67
N GLN A 168 -23.71 5.20 -24.70
CA GLN A 168 -22.49 5.08 -25.50
C GLN A 168 -21.66 6.35 -25.36
N ARG A 169 -20.37 6.19 -25.10
CA ARG A 169 -19.40 7.29 -25.10
C ARG A 169 -19.08 7.69 -26.53
N ASP A 170 -18.77 8.97 -26.74
CA ASP A 170 -18.30 9.42 -28.04
C ASP A 170 -16.88 8.87 -28.29
N THR A 171 -16.74 8.06 -29.34
CA THR A 171 -15.45 7.43 -29.72
C THR A 171 -14.71 8.27 -30.75
N THR A 172 -15.17 9.49 -31.06
CA THR A 172 -14.43 10.39 -31.95
C THR A 172 -13.01 10.58 -31.42
N PRO A 173 -11.97 10.31 -32.24
CA PRO A 173 -10.59 10.50 -31.83
C PRO A 173 -10.37 11.95 -31.39
N VAL A 174 -9.94 12.15 -30.15
CA VAL A 174 -9.56 13.47 -29.65
C VAL A 174 -8.27 13.88 -30.37
N ASP A 175 -8.24 15.09 -30.94
CA ASP A 175 -7.05 15.58 -31.63
C ASP A 175 -5.95 15.93 -30.61
N ALA A 176 -5.11 14.94 -30.29
CA ALA A 176 -4.02 15.07 -29.33
C ALA A 176 -2.73 15.67 -29.93
N LYS A 177 -2.75 16.17 -31.18
CA LYS A 177 -1.57 16.68 -31.89
C LYS A 177 -0.76 17.74 -31.14
N ASN A 178 -1.41 18.54 -30.30
CA ASN A 178 -0.74 19.60 -29.52
C ASN A 178 -0.28 19.14 -28.13
N ALA A 179 -0.67 17.94 -27.70
CA ALA A 179 -0.34 17.40 -26.39
C ALA A 179 0.86 16.43 -26.46
N GLU A 180 0.93 15.59 -27.50
CA GLU A 180 1.84 14.45 -27.54
C GLU A 180 2.30 14.12 -28.98
N ASP A 181 3.42 14.71 -29.43
CA ASP A 181 4.09 14.41 -30.72
C ASP A 181 5.15 13.29 -30.58
N TRP A 182 4.84 12.24 -29.82
CA TRP A 182 5.77 11.11 -29.66
C TRP A 182 5.45 9.99 -30.65
N ASP A 183 6.50 9.42 -31.26
CA ASP A 183 6.36 8.24 -32.12
C ASP A 183 6.03 7.02 -31.27
N VAL A 184 4.76 6.61 -31.31
CA VAL A 184 4.23 5.43 -30.60
C VAL A 184 5.03 4.16 -30.91
N LEU A 185 5.60 4.05 -32.10
CA LEU A 185 6.37 2.88 -32.55
C LEU A 185 7.89 3.13 -32.57
N GLY A 186 8.34 4.26 -32.00
CA GLY A 186 9.75 4.68 -32.04
C GLY A 186 10.67 3.73 -31.28
N SER A 187 10.21 3.20 -30.14
CA SER A 187 10.98 2.26 -29.30
C SER A 187 10.68 0.78 -29.57
N ALA A 188 9.83 0.48 -30.55
CA ALA A 188 9.46 -0.91 -30.85
C ALA A 188 10.57 -1.62 -31.63
N GLU A 189 11.02 -2.78 -31.14
CA GLU A 189 12.01 -3.62 -31.83
C GLU A 189 11.47 -4.15 -33.17
N ARG A 190 10.19 -4.56 -33.20
CA ARG A 190 9.50 -5.10 -34.39
C ARG A 190 8.19 -4.37 -34.63
N LYS A 191 8.00 -3.90 -35.86
CA LYS A 191 6.80 -3.21 -36.32
C LYS A 191 6.41 -3.63 -37.72
N ALA A 192 5.10 -3.70 -37.97
CA ALA A 192 4.53 -3.93 -39.29
C ALA A 192 3.54 -2.79 -39.59
N GLY A 193 3.97 -1.82 -40.39
CA GLY A 193 3.19 -0.62 -40.65
C GLY A 193 2.91 0.16 -39.37
N LYS A 194 1.64 0.22 -38.96
CA LYS A 194 1.16 0.94 -37.77
C LYS A 194 0.92 0.05 -36.55
N TYR A 195 1.45 -1.17 -36.55
CA TYR A 195 1.19 -2.17 -35.51
C TYR A 195 2.48 -2.71 -34.90
N PHE A 196 2.41 -3.01 -33.59
CA PHE A 196 3.40 -3.86 -32.92
C PHE A 196 3.26 -5.30 -33.41
N VAL A 197 4.38 -5.98 -33.62
CA VAL A 197 4.39 -7.39 -34.04
C VAL A 197 4.88 -8.23 -32.87
N VAL A 198 4.05 -9.18 -32.45
CA VAL A 198 4.38 -10.16 -31.40
C VAL A 198 4.27 -11.55 -32.02
N GLU A 199 5.26 -12.40 -31.76
CA GLU A 199 5.20 -13.80 -32.18
C GLU A 199 4.16 -14.54 -31.34
N SER A 200 3.12 -15.06 -31.99
CA SER A 200 2.16 -15.94 -31.33
C SER A 200 2.57 -17.39 -31.55
N GLU A 201 2.72 -18.15 -30.47
CA GLU A 201 2.72 -19.61 -30.51
C GLU A 201 1.30 -20.10 -30.82
N ARG A 202 0.84 -19.94 -32.07
CA ARG A 202 -0.26 -20.78 -32.57
C ARG A 202 0.37 -22.10 -33.00
N PRO A 203 -0.12 -23.26 -32.52
CA PRO A 203 0.19 -24.52 -33.16
C PRO A 203 -0.24 -24.41 -34.63
N LEU A 204 0.65 -24.77 -35.55
CA LEU A 204 0.25 -25.03 -36.93
C LEU A 204 -0.72 -26.22 -36.88
N GLU A 205 -1.99 -25.95 -37.20
CA GLU A 205 -3.01 -26.98 -37.43
C GLU A 205 -2.62 -27.88 -38.61
#